data_AF-A0A3C0VGM3-F1
#
_entry.id   AF-A0A3C0VGM3-F1
#
_cell.length_a   1.000
_cell.length_b   1.000
_cell.length_c   1.000
_cell.angle_alpha   90.00
_cell.angle_beta   90.00
_cell.angle_gamma   90.00
#
_symmetry.space_group_name_H-M   'P 1'
#
loop_
_entity.id
_entity.type
_entity.pdbx_description
1 polymer ?
#
loop_
_entity_poly.entity_id
_entity_poly.type
_entity_poly.pdbx_seq_one_letter_code
_entity_poly.pdbx_strand_id
1 'polypeptide(L)'
;MSRKRAQPAPDNVCFCAQQCAEKYLKAFLVRHRIPFPKTHLLEDLLDLALSIDRTLDALRSDFRVLQPYAVQVRYPGYEATVPESKQAVAVLVRVRKAMRKALGLS
;
A
#
# COMPACT_ATOMS: atom_id res chain seq x y z
N MET A 1 -30.14 -4.74 -15.33
CA MET A 1 -28.86 -4.86 -14.59
C MET A 1 -28.86 -3.87 -13.44
N SER A 2 -29.23 -4.32 -12.25
CA SER A 2 -29.35 -3.44 -11.08
C SER A 2 -27.97 -2.91 -10.69
N ARG A 3 -27.74 -1.59 -10.86
CA ARG A 3 -26.59 -0.92 -10.25
C ARG A 3 -26.76 -1.04 -8.75
N LYS A 4 -26.10 -2.01 -8.11
CA LYS A 4 -25.89 -2.02 -6.66
C LYS A 4 -25.00 -0.83 -6.31
N ARG A 5 -25.58 0.37 -6.18
CA ARG A 5 -25.07 1.39 -5.27
C ARG A 5 -25.73 1.11 -3.92
N ALA A 6 -25.13 0.28 -3.06
CA ALA A 6 -25.55 0.11 -1.66
C ALA A 6 -24.69 -0.94 -0.96
N GLN A 7 -23.55 -0.51 -0.43
CA GLN A 7 -22.95 -0.92 0.85
C GLN A 7 -21.46 -0.52 0.81
N PRO A 8 -20.94 0.13 1.86
CA PRO A 8 -19.50 0.30 1.99
C PRO A 8 -18.81 -1.07 1.87
N ALA A 9 -17.71 -1.13 1.11
CA ALA A 9 -16.87 -2.33 1.02
C ALA A 9 -15.48 -1.98 1.56
N PRO A 10 -15.35 -1.76 2.89
CA PRO A 10 -14.14 -1.21 3.47
C PRO A 10 -12.95 -2.14 3.26
N ASP A 11 -13.18 -3.45 3.29
CA ASP A 11 -12.18 -4.48 2.99
C ASP A 11 -11.55 -4.28 1.60
N ASN A 12 -12.37 -4.14 0.56
CA ASN A 12 -11.89 -3.92 -0.80
C ASN A 12 -11.08 -2.62 -0.90
N VAL A 13 -11.47 -1.57 -0.16
CA VAL A 13 -10.74 -0.30 -0.13
C VAL A 13 -9.38 -0.47 0.56
N CYS A 14 -9.34 -1.12 1.71
CA CYS A 14 -8.12 -1.43 2.44
C CYS A 14 -7.16 -2.29 1.61
N PHE A 15 -7.66 -3.35 0.98
CA PHE A 15 -6.88 -4.21 0.08
C PHE A 15 -6.33 -3.43 -1.11
N CYS A 16 -7.17 -2.64 -1.79
CA CYS A 16 -6.72 -1.80 -2.89
C CYS A 16 -5.64 -0.79 -2.44
N ALA A 17 -5.77 -0.24 -1.24
CA ALA A 17 -4.79 0.69 -0.69
C ALA A 17 -3.43 0.01 -0.46
N GLN A 18 -3.42 -1.16 0.18
CA GLN A 18 -2.19 -1.93 0.36
C GLN A 18 -1.56 -2.31 -1.00
N GLN A 19 -2.35 -2.82 -1.96
CA GLN A 19 -1.86 -3.21 -3.27
C GLN A 19 -1.34 -2.03 -4.10
N CYS A 20 -1.94 -0.84 -3.94
CA CYS A 20 -1.47 0.37 -4.59
C CYS A 20 -0.10 0.81 -4.04
N ALA A 21 0.05 0.80 -2.71
CA ALA A 21 1.32 1.07 -2.04
C ALA A 21 2.42 0.09 -2.46
N GLU A 22 2.11 -1.21 -2.51
CA GLU A 22 3.03 -2.25 -2.98
C GLU A 22 3.51 -2.01 -4.42
N LYS A 23 2.59 -1.67 -5.33
CA LYS A 23 2.93 -1.39 -6.73
C LYS A 23 3.84 -0.18 -6.87
N TYR A 24 3.70 0.85 -6.04
CA TYR A 24 4.63 1.98 -6.04
C TYR A 24 6.05 1.57 -5.64
N LEU A 25 6.19 0.80 -4.56
CA LEU A 25 7.50 0.29 -4.13
C LEU A 25 8.12 -0.58 -5.23
N LYS A 26 7.36 -1.53 -5.79
CA LYS A 26 7.84 -2.39 -6.87
C LYS A 26 8.23 -1.57 -8.11
N ALA A 27 7.45 -0.55 -8.48
CA ALA A 27 7.80 0.33 -9.59
C ALA A 27 9.13 1.08 -9.34
N PHE A 28 9.36 1.55 -8.11
CA PHE A 28 10.61 2.18 -7.72
C PHE A 28 11.78 1.20 -7.82
N LEU A 29 11.65 -0.01 -7.27
CA LEU A 29 12.68 -1.05 -7.38
C LEU A 29 12.96 -1.45 -8.83
N VAL A 30 11.93 -1.60 -9.67
CA VAL A 30 12.07 -1.87 -11.12
C VAL A 30 12.84 -0.75 -11.80
N ARG A 31 12.51 0.52 -11.54
CA ARG A 31 13.21 1.68 -12.12
C ARG A 31 14.71 1.66 -11.79
N HIS A 32 15.06 1.22 -10.59
CA HIS A 32 16.44 1.11 -10.12
C HIS A 32 17.08 -0.27 -10.40
N ARG A 33 16.39 -1.16 -11.12
CA ARG A 33 16.85 -2.51 -11.46
C ARG A 33 17.22 -3.37 -10.24
N ILE A 34 16.55 -3.15 -9.11
CA ILE A 34 16.72 -3.97 -7.91
C ILE A 34 15.79 -5.18 -7.98
N PRO A 35 16.30 -6.42 -7.98
CA PRO A 35 15.46 -7.59 -7.85
C PRO A 35 14.81 -7.63 -6.48
N PHE A 36 13.55 -8.05 -6.41
CA PHE A 36 12.82 -8.17 -5.16
C PHE A 36 12.07 -9.50 -5.11
N PRO A 37 11.88 -10.08 -3.91
CA PRO A 37 11.13 -11.32 -3.77
C PRO A 37 9.67 -11.11 -4.15
N LYS A 38 9.00 -12.17 -4.62
CA LYS A 38 7.56 -12.14 -4.94
C LYS A 38 6.73 -12.27 -3.66
N THR A 39 6.96 -11.38 -2.70
CA THR A 39 6.21 -11.26 -1.44
C THR A 39 5.28 -10.04 -1.50
N HIS A 40 4.24 -10.06 -0.67
CA HIS A 40 3.33 -8.93 -0.42
C HIS A 40 3.72 -8.18 0.88
N LEU A 41 4.98 -8.30 1.28
CA LEU A 41 5.52 -7.69 2.49
C LEU A 41 6.11 -6.33 2.13
N LEU A 42 5.42 -5.27 2.55
CA LEU A 42 5.78 -3.88 2.28
C LEU A 42 7.07 -3.47 3.00
N GLU A 43 7.32 -3.97 4.21
CA GLU A 43 8.57 -3.67 4.94
C GLU A 43 9.79 -4.23 4.21
N ASP A 44 9.75 -5.48 3.72
CA ASP A 44 10.84 -6.06 2.92
C ASP A 44 11.13 -5.24 1.66
N LEU A 45 10.07 -4.80 0.96
CA LEU A 45 10.20 -3.98 -0.25
C LEU A 45 10.72 -2.57 0.08
N LEU A 46 10.32 -2.01 1.22
CA LEU A 46 10.84 -0.74 1.72
C LEU A 46 12.33 -0.85 2.01
N ASP A 47 12.76 -1.87 2.74
CA ASP A 47 14.16 -2.04 3.12
C ASP A 47 15.08 -2.13 1.90
N LEU A 48 14.62 -2.78 0.82
CA LEU A 48 15.31 -2.73 -0.48
C LEU A 48 15.34 -1.31 -1.06
N ALA A 49 14.24 -0.56 -1.00
CA ALA A 49 14.17 0.80 -1.51
C ALA A 49 15.07 1.78 -0.72
N LEU A 50 15.28 1.55 0.58
CA LEU A 50 16.17 2.35 1.43
C LEU A 50 17.65 2.25 1.06
N SER A 51 18.06 1.20 0.35
CA SER A 51 19.41 1.12 -0.22
C SER A 51 19.65 2.16 -1.33
N ILE A 52 18.57 2.70 -1.92
CA ILE A 52 18.61 3.71 -2.98
C ILE A 52 18.30 5.10 -2.42
N ASP A 53 17.21 5.21 -1.65
CA ASP A 53 16.74 6.48 -1.09
C ASP A 53 16.30 6.29 0.37
N ARG A 54 17.19 6.70 1.29
CA ARG A 54 16.93 6.64 2.74
C ARG A 54 15.80 7.56 3.20
N THR A 55 15.41 8.57 2.41
CA THR A 55 14.30 9.46 2.79
C THR A 55 12.96 8.75 2.80
N LEU A 56 12.85 7.59 2.14
CA LEU A 56 11.65 6.76 2.13
C LEU A 56 11.38 6.08 3.48
N ASP A 57 12.32 6.05 4.43
CA ASP A 57 12.10 5.44 5.75
C ASP A 57 11.00 6.16 6.54
N ALA A 58 10.74 7.43 6.19
CA ALA A 58 9.59 8.19 6.69
C ALA A 58 8.22 7.52 6.40
N LEU A 59 8.15 6.59 5.44
CA LEU A 59 6.94 5.84 5.10
C LEU A 59 6.79 4.52 5.89
N ARG A 60 7.75 4.14 6.74
CA ARG A 60 7.72 2.83 7.43
C ARG A 60 6.47 2.64 8.28
N SER A 61 6.09 3.66 9.05
CA SER A 61 4.85 3.63 9.85
C SER A 61 3.60 3.54 8.97
N ASP A 62 3.58 4.24 7.84
CA ASP A 62 2.49 4.19 6.87
C ASP A 62 2.36 2.78 6.25
N PHE A 63 3.47 2.13 5.88
CA PHE A 63 3.44 0.77 5.36
C PHE A 63 3.02 -0.27 6.42
N ARG A 64 3.40 -0.08 7.69
CA ARG A 64 2.91 -0.93 8.80
C ARG A 64 1.40 -0.87 8.98
N VAL A 65 0.79 0.30 8.77
CA VAL A 65 -0.67 0.44 8.80
C VAL A 65 -1.34 -0.30 7.64
N LEU A 66 -0.71 -0.33 6.46
CA LEU A 66 -1.28 -0.98 5.29
C LEU A 66 -1.00 -2.49 5.21
N GLN A 67 0.10 -2.97 5.80
CA GLN A 67 0.57 -4.36 5.74
C GLN A 67 -0.51 -5.41 6.03
N PRO A 68 -1.34 -5.26 7.09
CA PRO A 68 -2.31 -6.29 7.45
C PRO A 68 -3.37 -6.51 6.36
N TYR A 69 -3.71 -5.47 5.60
CA TYR A 69 -4.72 -5.51 4.55
C TYR A 69 -4.31 -6.29 3.29
N ALA A 70 -3.06 -6.78 3.20
CA ALA A 70 -2.61 -7.67 2.13
C ALA A 70 -3.32 -9.04 2.18
N VAL A 71 -3.72 -9.48 3.38
CA VAL A 71 -4.25 -10.83 3.64
C VAL A 71 -5.54 -10.82 4.44
N GLN A 72 -5.73 -9.85 5.33
CA GLN A 72 -6.82 -9.88 6.32
C GLN A 72 -8.22 -9.84 5.71
N VAL A 73 -8.37 -9.24 4.52
CA VAL A 73 -9.64 -9.20 3.77
C VAL A 73 -10.12 -10.60 3.33
N ARG A 74 -9.27 -11.63 3.42
CA ARG A 74 -9.53 -12.96 2.88
C ARG A 74 -9.89 -14.03 3.92
N TYR A 75 -9.85 -13.71 5.22
CA TYR A 75 -10.12 -14.70 6.27
C TYR A 75 -11.38 -14.35 7.09
N PRO A 76 -12.28 -15.31 7.32
CA PRO A 76 -13.45 -15.09 8.17
C PRO A 76 -13.04 -14.63 9.57
N GLY A 77 -13.67 -13.56 10.08
CA GLY A 77 -13.41 -13.02 11.42
C GLY A 77 -12.59 -11.72 11.46
N TYR A 78 -12.11 -11.24 10.30
CA TYR A 78 -11.57 -9.88 10.18
C TYR A 78 -12.33 -9.11 9.11
N GLU A 79 -13.11 -8.12 9.53
CA GLU A 79 -13.83 -7.20 8.64
C GLU A 79 -13.32 -5.79 8.90
N ALA A 80 -12.79 -5.14 7.87
CA ALA A 80 -12.40 -3.76 7.97
C ALA A 80 -13.64 -2.89 8.15
N THR A 81 -13.52 -1.90 9.02
CA THR A 81 -14.54 -0.90 9.30
C THR A 81 -14.42 0.28 8.33
N VAL A 82 -15.51 1.05 8.18
CA VAL A 82 -15.48 2.29 7.38
C VAL A 82 -14.39 3.26 7.88
N PRO A 83 -14.20 3.52 9.19
CA PRO A 83 -13.07 4.32 9.68
C PRO A 83 -11.70 3.79 9.26
N GLU A 84 -11.47 2.48 9.35
CA GLU A 84 -10.19 1.87 8.92
C GLU A 84 -9.96 2.06 7.42
N SER A 85 -10.98 1.90 6.58
CA SER A 85 -10.84 2.18 5.14
C SER A 85 -10.50 3.64 4.85
N LYS A 86 -11.07 4.59 5.58
CA LYS A 86 -10.72 6.01 5.45
C LYS A 86 -9.28 6.27 5.88
N GLN A 87 -8.84 5.63 6.97
CA GLN A 87 -7.45 5.69 7.42
C GLN A 87 -6.50 5.09 6.37
N ALA A 88 -6.82 3.92 5.81
CA ALA A 88 -6.02 3.28 4.77
C ALA A 88 -5.89 4.18 3.53
N VAL A 89 -6.96 4.85 3.09
CA VAL A 89 -6.89 5.84 2.01
C VAL A 89 -6.03 7.04 2.38
N ALA A 90 -6.17 7.59 3.59
CA ALA A 90 -5.38 8.73 4.04
C ALA A 90 -3.87 8.40 4.08
N VAL A 91 -3.52 7.21 4.55
CA VAL A 91 -2.15 6.66 4.53
C VAL A 91 -1.67 6.50 3.09
N LEU A 92 -2.47 5.88 2.22
CA LEU A 92 -2.14 5.69 0.82
C LEU A 92 -1.87 7.02 0.10
N VAL A 93 -2.61 8.08 0.39
CA VAL A 93 -2.39 9.41 -0.21
C VAL A 93 -1.00 9.94 0.13
N ARG A 94 -0.53 9.76 1.37
CA ARG A 94 0.83 10.15 1.78
C ARG A 94 1.89 9.32 1.07
N VAL A 95 1.72 7.99 1.07
CA VAL A 95 2.59 7.05 0.34
C VAL A 95 2.67 7.43 -1.13
N ARG A 96 1.53 7.60 -1.79
CA ARG A 96 1.46 7.99 -3.21
C ARG A 96 2.22 9.29 -3.47
N LYS A 97 2.05 10.31 -2.64
CA LYS A 97 2.74 11.59 -2.80
C LYS A 97 4.27 11.42 -2.72
N ALA A 98 4.75 10.72 -1.70
CA ALA A 98 6.18 10.47 -1.51
C ALA A 98 6.76 9.60 -2.65
N MET A 99 6.09 8.50 -2.99
CA MET A 99 6.54 7.58 -4.03
C MET A 99 6.52 8.19 -5.43
N ARG A 100 5.53 9.04 -5.75
CA ARG A 100 5.52 9.79 -7.00
C ARG A 100 6.71 10.75 -7.10
N LYS A 101 7.03 11.46 -6.03
CA LYS A 101 8.23 12.30 -5.95
C LYS A 101 9.51 11.49 -6.17
N ALA A 102 9.65 10.35 -5.49
CA ALA A 102 10.80 9.45 -5.66
C ALA A 102 10.91 8.87 -7.09
N LEU A 103 9.77 8.67 -7.75
CA LEU A 103 9.69 8.26 -9.16
C LEU A 103 9.81 9.45 -10.14
N GLY A 104 10.01 10.69 -9.68
CA GLY A 104 10.05 11.87 -10.55
C GLY A 104 8.76 12.10 -11.34
N LEU A 105 7.61 11.67 -10.80
CA LEU A 105 6.29 11.88 -11.37
C LEU A 105 5.64 13.05 -10.62
N SER A 106 5.37 14.17 -11.30
CA SER A 106 4.58 15.29 -10.76
C SER A 106 3.12 14.86 -10.60
#